data_AF-A0A7S2BGI1-F1
#
_entry.id   AF-A0A7S2BGI1-F1
#
_cell.length_a   1.000
_cell.length_b   1.000
_cell.length_c   1.000
_cell.angle_alpha   90.00
_cell.angle_beta   90.00
_cell.angle_gamma   90.00
#
_symmetry.space_group_name_H-M   'P 1'
#
loop_
_entity.id
_entity.type
_entity.pdbx_description
1 polymer ?
#
loop_
_entity_poly.entity_id
_entity_poly.type
_entity_poly.pdbx_seq_one_letter_code
_entity_poly.pdbx_strand_id
1 'polypeptide(L)'
;ASGGGRKRGAPQAKPSSKRQIAGRDYTHESTCLVCWDGGQVLLCDRCPCAFHASCLGMSKADIAKVGSSQWSCPHHSCLVCDRKAQAVGGLIFRCECCPNSYCE
;
A
#
# COMPACT_ATOMS: atom_id res chain seq x y z
N ALA A 1 -0.98 -15.80 -50.08
CA ALA A 1 -0.83 -16.41 -48.75
C ALA A 1 -0.38 -15.34 -47.75
N SER A 2 -1.31 -14.98 -46.89
CA SER A 2 -1.21 -14.43 -45.53
C SER A 2 0.06 -13.67 -45.11
N GLY A 3 -0.10 -12.36 -44.92
CA GLY A 3 0.83 -11.52 -44.16
C GLY A 3 0.84 -11.86 -42.67
N GLY A 4 2.02 -11.79 -42.05
CA GLY A 4 2.22 -12.05 -40.63
C GLY A 4 3.05 -10.95 -39.97
N GLY A 5 2.38 -9.87 -39.54
CA GLY A 5 2.99 -8.81 -38.74
C GLY A 5 3.21 -9.26 -37.30
N ARG A 6 4.48 -9.31 -36.85
CA ARG A 6 4.87 -9.68 -35.49
C ARG A 6 4.57 -8.50 -34.54
N LYS A 7 3.70 -8.73 -33.55
CA LYS A 7 3.28 -7.70 -32.58
C LYS A 7 4.37 -7.50 -31.52
N ARG A 8 4.77 -6.25 -31.32
CA ARG A 8 5.77 -5.81 -30.34
C ARG A 8 5.17 -5.91 -28.94
N GLY A 9 5.81 -6.66 -28.04
CA GLY A 9 5.45 -6.72 -26.61
C GLY A 9 5.76 -5.39 -25.92
N ALA A 10 4.83 -4.91 -25.10
CA ALA A 10 4.97 -3.68 -24.34
C ALA A 10 6.03 -3.81 -23.22
N PRO A 11 6.78 -2.74 -22.90
CA PRO A 11 7.75 -2.76 -21.80
C PRO A 11 7.01 -2.76 -20.46
N GLN A 12 7.33 -3.74 -19.61
CA GLN A 12 6.87 -3.79 -18.23
C GLN A 12 7.41 -2.57 -17.47
N ALA A 13 6.51 -1.77 -16.90
CA ALA A 13 6.85 -0.58 -16.14
C ALA A 13 7.68 -0.98 -14.91
N LYS A 14 8.92 -0.50 -14.85
CA LYS A 14 9.79 -0.68 -13.68
C LYS A 14 9.24 0.18 -12.53
N PRO A 15 9.11 -0.35 -11.30
CA PRO A 15 8.72 0.48 -10.16
C PRO A 15 9.77 1.57 -9.97
N SER A 16 9.32 2.83 -9.96
CA SER A 16 10.15 4.01 -9.73
C SER A 16 10.79 3.89 -8.36
N SER A 17 12.12 3.88 -8.33
CA SER A 17 12.91 3.79 -7.10
C SER A 17 12.72 5.07 -6.26
N LYS A 18 11.73 5.06 -5.37
CA LYS A 18 11.67 6.01 -4.26
C LYS A 18 12.97 5.90 -3.47
N ARG A 19 13.58 7.05 -3.15
CA ARG A 19 14.79 7.21 -2.33
C ARG A 19 14.74 6.24 -1.14
N GLN A 20 15.60 5.22 -1.15
CA GLN A 20 15.63 4.22 -0.08
C GLN A 20 16.07 4.90 1.22
N ILE A 21 15.27 4.73 2.26
CA ILE A 21 15.54 5.24 3.60
C ILE A 21 16.24 4.11 4.36
N ALA A 22 17.36 4.41 5.02
CA ALA A 22 18.09 3.42 5.82
C ALA A 22 17.16 2.80 6.89
N GLY A 23 17.21 1.47 7.05
CA GLY A 23 16.31 0.71 7.95
C GLY A 23 14.91 0.44 7.38
N ARG A 24 14.72 0.64 6.07
CA ARG A 24 13.48 0.41 5.33
C ARG A 24 13.65 -0.68 4.26
N ASP A 25 14.45 -1.68 4.59
CA ASP A 25 14.83 -2.86 3.80
C ASP A 25 13.86 -4.04 3.99
N TYR A 26 12.60 -3.76 4.28
CA TYR A 26 11.55 -4.77 4.27
C TYR A 26 11.00 -4.97 2.85
N THR A 27 10.67 -6.22 2.54
CA THR A 27 9.93 -6.56 1.33
C THR A 27 8.44 -6.45 1.63
N HIS A 28 7.67 -5.87 0.70
CA HIS A 28 6.23 -5.81 0.84
C HIS A 28 5.56 -7.15 0.55
N GLU A 29 4.44 -7.40 1.21
CA GLU A 29 3.59 -8.55 0.92
C GLU A 29 2.95 -8.41 -0.48
N SER A 30 2.77 -9.54 -1.16
CA SER A 30 2.11 -9.61 -2.47
C SER A 30 0.59 -9.80 -2.36
N THR A 31 0.10 -10.05 -1.14
CA THR A 31 -1.30 -10.31 -0.81
C THR A 31 -1.90 -9.16 0.00
N CYS A 32 -3.20 -8.92 -0.18
CA CYS A 32 -3.90 -7.93 0.60
C CYS A 32 -4.21 -8.48 2.00
N LEU A 33 -3.87 -7.75 3.06
CA LEU A 33 -4.14 -8.18 4.45
C LEU A 33 -5.64 -8.37 4.76
N VAL A 34 -6.52 -7.73 4.01
CA VAL A 34 -7.97 -7.75 4.27
C VAL A 34 -8.64 -8.98 3.67
N CYS A 35 -8.33 -9.30 2.41
CA CYS A 35 -8.95 -10.41 1.69
C CYS A 35 -8.02 -11.61 1.48
N TRP A 36 -6.75 -11.49 1.86
CA TRP A 36 -5.70 -12.52 1.71
C TRP A 36 -5.39 -12.92 0.26
N ASP A 37 -5.98 -12.24 -0.71
CA ASP A 37 -5.73 -12.46 -2.13
C ASP A 37 -4.64 -11.53 -2.67
N GLY A 38 -3.89 -12.04 -3.63
CA GLY A 38 -2.95 -11.25 -4.43
C GLY A 38 -3.63 -10.51 -5.59
N GLY A 39 -2.87 -9.66 -6.27
CA GLY A 39 -3.36 -8.89 -7.42
C GLY A 39 -2.77 -7.48 -7.47
N GLN A 40 -3.59 -6.51 -7.86
CA GLN A 40 -3.17 -5.10 -7.89
C GLN A 40 -3.28 -4.48 -6.49
N VAL A 41 -2.27 -4.71 -5.66
CA VAL A 41 -2.19 -4.17 -4.31
C VAL A 41 -1.40 -2.86 -4.25
N LEU A 42 -1.81 -1.97 -3.34
CA LEU A 42 -1.08 -0.78 -2.92
C LEU A 42 -0.08 -1.16 -1.83
N LEU A 43 1.15 -0.65 -1.94
CA LEU A 43 2.23 -0.92 -0.99
C LEU A 43 2.37 0.25 -0.02
N CYS A 44 2.38 -0.05 1.28
CA CYS A 44 2.60 0.99 2.29
C CYS A 44 4.06 1.44 2.29
N ASP A 45 4.32 2.76 2.25
CA ASP A 45 5.70 3.25 2.30
C ASP A 45 6.33 3.10 3.71
N ARG A 46 5.55 2.74 4.75
CA ARG A 46 5.98 2.68 6.16
C ARG A 46 5.97 1.29 6.81
N CYS A 47 5.44 0.28 6.15
CA CYS A 47 5.38 -1.10 6.65
C CYS A 47 5.33 -2.10 5.49
N PRO A 48 5.58 -3.41 5.72
CA PRO A 48 5.55 -4.41 4.66
C PRO A 48 4.14 -4.73 4.14
N CYS A 49 3.07 -4.35 4.85
CA CYS A 49 1.71 -4.69 4.46
C CYS A 49 1.28 -4.09 3.10
N ALA A 50 0.48 -4.87 2.37
CA ALA A 50 -0.14 -4.47 1.12
C ALA A 50 -1.68 -4.54 1.19
N PHE A 51 -2.35 -3.68 0.41
CA PHE A 51 -3.80 -3.51 0.48
C PHE A 51 -4.41 -3.23 -0.89
N HIS A 52 -5.57 -3.80 -1.21
CA HIS A 52 -6.36 -3.33 -2.33
C HIS A 52 -7.01 -1.97 -2.01
N ALA A 53 -7.02 -1.06 -2.98
CA ALA A 53 -7.74 0.21 -2.84
C ALA A 53 -9.24 0.00 -2.55
N SER A 54 -9.84 -1.02 -3.16
CA SER A 54 -11.23 -1.42 -2.92
C SER A 54 -11.46 -1.95 -1.50
N CYS A 55 -10.55 -2.77 -0.98
CA CYS A 55 -10.63 -3.29 0.40
C CYS A 55 -10.52 -2.18 1.45
N LEU A 56 -9.90 -1.06 1.12
CA LEU A 56 -9.82 0.13 1.97
C LEU A 56 -10.95 1.14 1.72
N GLY A 57 -11.86 0.87 0.78
CA GLY A 57 -12.93 1.81 0.41
C GLY A 57 -12.42 3.12 -0.21
N MET A 58 -11.21 3.13 -0.79
CA MET A 58 -10.61 4.34 -1.34
C MET A 58 -11.28 4.74 -2.66
N SER A 59 -11.53 6.05 -2.81
CA SER A 59 -12.04 6.59 -4.06
C SER A 59 -10.94 6.70 -5.11
N LYS A 60 -11.32 6.90 -6.39
CA LYS A 60 -10.35 7.16 -7.48
C LYS A 60 -9.46 8.38 -7.19
N ALA A 61 -10.00 9.39 -6.50
CA ALA A 61 -9.24 10.57 -6.11
C ALA A 61 -8.15 10.25 -5.07
N ASP A 62 -8.42 9.33 -4.16
CA ASP A 62 -7.44 8.91 -3.15
C ASP A 62 -6.32 8.08 -3.78
N ILE A 63 -6.68 7.20 -4.72
CA ILE A 63 -5.68 6.43 -5.50
C ILE A 63 -4.75 7.37 -6.28
N ALA A 64 -5.26 8.46 -6.86
CA ALA A 64 -4.43 9.45 -7.54
C ALA A 64 -3.41 10.14 -6.59
N LYS A 65 -3.79 10.35 -5.31
CA LYS A 65 -2.89 10.90 -4.28
C LYS A 65 -1.81 9.91 -3.85
N VAL A 66 -2.13 8.60 -3.81
CA VAL A 66 -1.17 7.52 -3.51
C VAL A 66 -0.03 7.49 -4.52
N GLY A 67 -0.34 7.66 -5.81
CA GLY A 67 0.69 7.70 -6.85
C GLY A 67 1.58 8.95 -6.82
N SER A 68 1.08 10.05 -6.26
CA SER A 68 1.76 11.35 -6.27
C SER A 68 2.61 11.61 -5.02
N SER A 69 2.35 10.93 -3.91
CA SER A 69 2.94 11.23 -2.60
C SER A 69 3.28 9.98 -1.78
N GLN A 70 3.97 10.15 -0.65
CA GLN A 70 4.25 9.05 0.26
C GLN A 70 2.95 8.59 0.92
N TRP A 71 2.53 7.36 0.65
CA TRP A 71 1.29 6.79 1.18
C TRP A 71 1.55 5.87 2.37
N SER A 72 0.65 5.95 3.34
CA SER A 72 0.67 5.09 4.51
C SER A 72 -0.67 4.45 4.74
N CYS A 73 -0.64 3.14 5.03
CA CYS A 73 -1.85 2.39 5.35
C CYS A 73 -2.50 2.85 6.68
N PRO A 74 -3.80 2.50 6.89
CA PRO A 74 -4.55 2.94 8.07
C PRO A 74 -4.01 2.40 9.40
N HIS A 75 -3.17 1.37 9.39
CA HIS A 75 -2.49 0.89 10.60
C HIS A 75 -1.52 1.89 11.26
N HIS A 76 -1.26 3.04 10.65
CA HIS A 76 -0.42 4.09 11.22
C HIS A 76 -1.22 5.25 11.84
N SER A 77 -2.55 5.10 11.94
CA SER A 77 -3.48 6.09 12.48
C SER A 77 -4.59 5.38 13.24
N CYS A 78 -4.89 5.85 14.44
CA CYS A 78 -5.99 5.30 15.23
C CYS A 78 -7.31 5.47 14.49
N LEU A 79 -8.10 4.40 14.32
CA LEU A 79 -9.42 4.44 13.68
C LEU A 79 -10.40 5.36 14.41
N VAL A 80 -10.24 5.52 15.73
CA VAL A 80 -11.20 6.25 16.56
C VAL A 80 -10.91 7.75 16.60
N CYS A 81 -9.64 8.15 16.58
CA CYS A 81 -9.25 9.55 16.75
C CYS A 81 -8.32 10.11 15.67
N ASP A 82 -7.99 9.32 14.64
CA ASP A 82 -7.14 9.66 13.49
C ASP A 82 -5.71 10.13 13.82
N ARG A 83 -5.31 10.04 15.10
CA ARG A 83 -3.97 10.41 15.55
C ARG A 83 -2.94 9.34 15.18
N LYS A 84 -1.74 9.80 14.84
CA LYS A 84 -0.56 8.95 14.58
C LYS A 84 0.17 8.63 15.88
N ALA A 85 1.04 7.62 15.85
CA ALA A 85 1.78 7.13 17.03
C ALA A 85 2.42 8.25 17.86
N GLN A 86 3.05 9.24 17.20
CA GLN A 86 3.70 10.36 17.89
C GLN A 86 2.75 11.21 18.75
N ALA A 87 1.46 11.26 18.42
CA ALA A 87 0.46 12.07 19.11
C ALA A 87 -0.30 11.34 20.23
N VAL A 88 -0.04 10.03 20.42
CA VAL A 88 -0.77 9.15 21.36
C VAL A 88 0.17 8.36 22.28
N GLY A 89 1.38 8.87 22.53
CA GLY A 89 2.33 8.20 23.45
C GLY A 89 3.27 7.20 22.76
N GLY A 90 3.32 7.19 21.43
CA GLY A 90 4.33 6.45 20.66
C GLY A 90 3.90 5.06 20.19
N LEU A 91 2.74 4.55 20.65
CA LEU A 91 2.26 3.22 20.32
C LEU A 91 0.88 3.25 19.65
N ILE A 92 0.74 2.45 18.60
CA ILE A 92 -0.53 2.16 17.95
C ILE A 92 -0.60 0.64 17.79
N PHE A 93 -1.63 0.04 18.37
CA PHE A 93 -1.92 -1.38 18.26
C PHE A 93 -2.61 -1.66 16.92
N ARG A 94 -1.95 -2.44 16.08
CA ARG A 94 -2.41 -2.81 14.73
C ARG A 94 -3.16 -4.13 14.82
N CYS A 95 -4.34 -4.22 14.22
CA CYS A 95 -5.01 -5.52 14.10
C CYS A 95 -4.33 -6.34 13.00
N GLU A 96 -4.11 -7.63 13.24
CA GLU A 96 -3.49 -8.54 12.27
C GLU A 96 -4.46 -9.00 11.18
N CYS A 97 -5.78 -8.95 11.44
CA CYS A 97 -6.80 -9.45 10.52
C CYS A 97 -7.54 -8.37 9.74
N CYS A 98 -7.31 -7.08 10.04
CA CYS A 98 -8.04 -5.99 9.42
C CYS A 98 -7.17 -4.72 9.34
N PRO A 99 -7.54 -3.71 8.53
CA PRO A 99 -6.73 -2.51 8.36
C PRO A 99 -6.79 -1.56 9.57
N ASN A 100 -7.56 -1.90 10.61
CA ASN A 100 -7.80 -1.01 11.73
C ASN A 100 -6.63 -1.02 12.71
N SER A 101 -6.45 0.12 13.36
CA SER A 101 -5.51 0.25 14.46
C SER A 101 -6.05 1.19 15.54
N TYR A 102 -5.57 1.02 16.76
CA TYR A 102 -6.07 1.71 17.93
C TYR A 102 -4.91 2.27 18.74
N CYS A 103 -5.05 3.49 19.25
CA CYS A 103 -4.17 4.00 20.27
C CYS A 103 -4.67 3.56 21.65
N GLU A 104 -3.78 3.63 22.64
CA GLU A 104 -4.16 3.54 24.05
C GLU A 104 -5.01 4.74 24.49
#